data_AF-A0A971X005-F1
#
_entry.id   AF-A0A971X005-F1
#
_cell.length_a   1.000
_cell.length_b   1.000
_cell.length_c   1.000
_cell.angle_alpha   90.00
_cell.angle_beta   90.00
_cell.angle_gamma   90.00
#
_symmetry.space_group_name_H-M   'P 1'
#
loop_
_entity.id
_entity.type
_entity.pdbx_description
1 polymer ?
#
loop_
_entity_poly.entity_id
_entity_poly.type
_entity_poly.pdbx_seq_one_letter_code
_entity_poly.pdbx_strand_id
1 'polypeptide(L)'
;MSELLINIDWYEIWQATLDTMLMLGGSLLFTVLLGLPVGVLLFLVGPRQMFEHRVFYAVLSFIVNVLRSLPFIILLIVMIPITVLMTGTSLGVAGAIPPLVVGTTPFFARLVETSLREVDRGIIEATQAMGASTRQIIFNALLPEARPGIIAAITVTAITLVSYTAMAGVVGAGGAGFPTYVKLSGRADTVLINAAECEPLLHKDKEILRHFDDDVLAGLRIAMELVGASRGVIGIKGKYADVIEQLRPKLSPDMEIVPLPDAYPSGDEFILVYEALGRVIPPGGIPLHVGAVVINVETARNVAMASRQPVVEKFLTIAGAVQEPVTVRVPIGVTLAECVELAGGPTVSNPQYMVGGVMMGYLEQNHHALVDKTTGGVIVLPEDHVVIRRRQQDWKQISRIGRAACDQCSFCTELCPRWLLGHPIEPHRAMRSLGFNLVGEANVQGTVFCCECNLCSLYSCPEDLDPKNVCVQNKRRILAEKRRWENPPFLPERAERLLKNRRAPTKRLMKKLGLTLFPNVGYLVERTVTPKMVGIKLKQHVGVPCEPVVRVGDKVVRGQVVGMPPETDGKRALGAPVHASIDGVVTRIQDGVVWIERQAS
;
A
#
# COMPACT_ATOMS: atom_id res chain seq x y z
N MET A 1 19.36 -23.00 19.02
CA MET A 1 17.92 -23.36 18.97
C MET A 1 17.12 -22.68 20.09
N SER A 2 17.67 -22.54 21.30
CA SER A 2 17.07 -21.78 22.41
C SER A 2 16.98 -20.27 22.15
N GLU A 3 17.96 -19.66 21.48
CA GLU A 3 17.94 -18.20 21.19
C GLU A 3 16.90 -17.78 20.14
N LEU A 4 16.43 -18.70 19.29
CA LEU A 4 15.44 -18.43 18.24
C LEU A 4 14.00 -18.35 18.79
N LEU A 5 13.79 -18.85 20.01
CA LEU A 5 12.47 -18.94 20.66
C LEU A 5 12.28 -17.88 21.77
N ILE A 6 13.31 -17.10 22.10
CA ILE A 6 13.26 -16.10 23.18
C ILE A 6 12.48 -14.84 22.76
N ASN A 7 12.44 -14.52 21.46
CA ASN A 7 11.70 -13.37 20.93
C ASN A 7 10.31 -13.75 20.38
N ILE A 8 9.87 -14.99 20.58
CA ILE A 8 8.57 -15.48 20.14
C ILE A 8 7.62 -15.43 21.34
N ASP A 9 6.67 -14.50 21.30
CA ASP A 9 5.55 -14.52 22.23
C ASP A 9 4.60 -15.66 21.84
N TRP A 10 4.78 -16.81 22.51
CA TRP A 10 3.98 -18.01 22.30
C TRP A 10 2.48 -17.78 22.55
N TYR A 11 2.13 -16.80 23.39
CA TYR A 11 0.76 -16.43 23.63
C TYR A 11 0.14 -15.76 22.40
N GLU A 12 0.85 -14.82 21.76
CA GLU A 12 0.40 -14.19 20.51
C GLU A 12 0.28 -15.21 19.37
N ILE A 13 1.24 -16.13 19.22
CA ILE A 13 1.15 -17.18 18.20
C ILE A 13 -0.05 -18.08 18.44
N TRP A 14 -0.30 -18.48 19.70
CA TRP A 14 -1.45 -19.31 20.04
C TRP A 14 -2.76 -18.59 19.73
N GLN A 15 -2.87 -17.31 20.08
CA GLN A 15 -4.06 -16.51 19.82
C GLN A 15 -4.29 -16.28 18.32
N ALA A 16 -3.26 -15.94 17.55
CA ALA A 16 -3.36 -15.78 16.10
C ALA A 16 -3.71 -17.11 15.38
N THR A 17 -3.20 -18.23 15.89
CA THR A 17 -3.54 -19.57 15.40
C THR A 17 -5.00 -19.89 15.68
N LEU A 18 -5.48 -19.56 16.88
CA LEU A 18 -6.87 -19.74 17.27
C LEU A 18 -7.81 -18.89 16.42
N ASP A 19 -7.49 -17.61 16.22
CA ASP A 19 -8.28 -16.71 15.38
C ASP A 19 -8.38 -17.21 13.94
N THR A 20 -7.26 -17.68 13.38
CA THR A 20 -7.22 -18.28 12.04
C THR A 20 -8.08 -19.54 11.99
N MET A 21 -7.95 -20.44 12.97
CA MET A 21 -8.75 -21.67 13.04
C MET A 21 -10.24 -21.41 13.21
N LEU A 22 -10.62 -20.42 14.01
CA LEU A 22 -12.02 -20.01 14.20
C LEU A 22 -12.59 -19.41 12.92
N MET A 23 -11.82 -18.56 12.23
CA MET A 23 -12.23 -17.97 10.96
C MET A 23 -12.40 -19.02 9.86
N LEU A 24 -11.45 -19.95 9.75
CA LEU A 24 -11.49 -21.05 8.80
C LEU A 24 -12.63 -22.03 9.12
N GLY A 25 -12.71 -22.48 10.36
CA GLY A 25 -13.71 -23.44 10.81
C GLY A 25 -15.12 -22.88 10.69
N GLY A 26 -15.33 -21.65 11.17
CA GLY A 26 -16.61 -20.95 11.06
C GLY A 26 -17.03 -20.74 9.61
N SER A 27 -16.12 -20.21 8.77
CA SER A 27 -16.42 -19.98 7.36
C SER A 27 -16.68 -21.28 6.61
N LEU A 28 -15.86 -22.32 6.84
CA LEU A 28 -16.03 -23.63 6.19
C LEU A 28 -17.35 -24.27 6.58
N LEU A 29 -17.73 -24.23 7.87
CA LEU A 29 -19.00 -24.76 8.36
C LEU A 29 -20.18 -24.11 7.62
N PHE A 30 -20.24 -22.78 7.60
CA PHE A 30 -21.33 -22.06 6.94
C PHE A 30 -21.30 -22.23 5.42
N THR A 31 -20.11 -22.27 4.80
CA THR A 31 -19.97 -22.55 3.37
C THR A 31 -20.48 -23.95 3.00
N VAL A 32 -20.23 -24.96 3.84
CA VAL A 32 -20.79 -26.30 3.60
C VAL A 32 -22.30 -26.32 3.80
N LEU A 33 -22.79 -25.69 4.87
CA LEU A 33 -24.23 -25.61 5.17
C LEU A 33 -25.04 -24.91 4.07
N LEU A 34 -24.49 -23.87 3.45
CA LEU A 34 -25.16 -23.13 2.38
C LEU A 34 -24.87 -23.69 1.00
N GLY A 35 -23.62 -24.09 0.73
CA GLY A 35 -23.19 -24.51 -0.60
C GLY A 35 -23.59 -25.94 -0.96
N LEU A 36 -23.71 -26.86 0.01
CA LEU A 36 -24.17 -28.23 -0.26
C LEU A 36 -25.62 -28.24 -0.79
N PRO A 37 -26.60 -27.57 -0.15
CA PRO A 37 -27.96 -27.46 -0.71
C PRO A 37 -27.99 -26.79 -2.08
N VAL A 38 -27.22 -25.72 -2.29
CA VAL A 38 -27.17 -25.01 -3.59
C VAL A 38 -26.59 -25.91 -4.68
N GLY A 39 -25.54 -26.67 -4.38
CA GLY A 39 -24.94 -27.63 -5.32
C GLY A 39 -25.87 -28.79 -5.67
N VAL A 40 -26.57 -29.35 -4.68
CA VAL A 40 -27.61 -30.37 -4.91
C VAL A 40 -28.75 -29.80 -5.76
N LEU A 41 -29.20 -28.57 -5.49
CA LEU A 41 -30.25 -27.92 -6.26
C LEU A 41 -29.82 -27.69 -7.72
N LEU A 42 -28.60 -27.20 -7.95
CA LEU A 42 -28.01 -27.04 -9.28
C LEU A 42 -27.96 -28.36 -10.05
N PHE A 43 -27.62 -29.45 -9.37
CA PHE A 43 -27.66 -30.79 -9.96
C PHE A 43 -29.08 -31.19 -10.34
N LEU A 44 -30.04 -31.11 -9.41
CA LEU A 44 -31.41 -31.59 -9.60
C LEU A 44 -32.17 -30.88 -10.73
N VAL A 45 -31.95 -29.57 -10.88
CA VAL A 45 -32.61 -28.75 -11.92
C VAL A 45 -31.84 -28.70 -13.24
N GLY A 46 -30.67 -29.36 -13.28
CA GLY A 46 -29.81 -29.44 -14.45
C GLY A 46 -30.41 -30.29 -15.58
N PRO A 47 -29.76 -30.29 -16.76
CA PRO A 47 -30.25 -31.04 -17.92
C PRO A 47 -30.27 -32.56 -17.66
N ARG A 48 -31.36 -33.24 -18.03
CA ARG A 48 -31.56 -34.68 -17.87
C ARG A 48 -31.50 -35.17 -16.42
N GLN A 49 -32.16 -34.43 -15.52
CA GLN A 49 -32.25 -34.69 -14.08
C GLN A 49 -33.69 -34.62 -13.59
N MET A 50 -33.95 -35.09 -12.36
CA MET A 50 -35.30 -35.31 -11.82
C MET A 50 -36.22 -34.07 -11.84
N PHE A 51 -35.67 -32.86 -11.67
CA PHE A 51 -36.42 -31.61 -11.63
C PHE A 51 -35.97 -30.64 -12.72
N GLU A 52 -35.62 -31.15 -13.92
CA GLU A 52 -35.11 -30.33 -15.03
C GLU A 52 -35.97 -29.07 -15.24
N HIS A 53 -35.37 -27.90 -15.01
CA HIS A 53 -36.01 -26.62 -15.25
C HIS A 53 -35.00 -25.65 -15.84
N ARG A 54 -34.96 -25.61 -17.18
CA ARG A 54 -33.91 -24.91 -17.95
C ARG A 54 -33.70 -23.45 -17.55
N VAL A 55 -34.79 -22.70 -17.34
CA VAL A 55 -34.71 -21.27 -16.95
C VAL A 55 -34.12 -21.11 -15.55
N PHE A 56 -34.65 -21.83 -14.56
CA PHE A 56 -34.18 -21.80 -13.19
C PHE A 56 -32.71 -22.23 -13.07
N TYR A 57 -32.29 -23.31 -13.75
CA TYR A 57 -30.88 -23.70 -13.82
C TYR A 57 -30.02 -22.61 -14.45
N ALA A 58 -30.45 -22.00 -15.55
CA ALA A 58 -29.71 -20.92 -16.21
C ALA A 58 -29.50 -19.72 -15.28
N VAL A 59 -30.55 -19.29 -14.57
CA VAL A 59 -30.49 -18.16 -13.62
C VAL A 59 -29.58 -18.49 -12.44
N LEU A 60 -29.77 -19.65 -11.80
CA LEU A 60 -28.97 -20.04 -10.63
C LEU A 60 -27.50 -20.24 -11.01
N SER A 61 -27.22 -20.89 -12.14
CA SER A 61 -25.88 -21.06 -12.69
C SER A 61 -25.24 -19.71 -13.05
N PHE A 62 -26.00 -18.77 -13.62
CA PHE A 62 -25.51 -17.42 -13.89
C PHE A 62 -25.10 -16.71 -12.59
N ILE A 63 -25.95 -16.70 -11.56
CA ILE A 63 -25.65 -16.09 -10.26
C ILE A 63 -24.38 -16.70 -9.65
N VAL A 64 -24.27 -18.03 -9.64
CA VAL A 64 -23.11 -18.73 -9.10
C VAL A 64 -21.83 -18.41 -9.88
N ASN A 65 -21.89 -18.35 -11.21
CA ASN A 65 -20.74 -17.99 -12.04
C ASN A 65 -20.34 -16.53 -11.90
N VAL A 66 -21.29 -15.60 -11.75
CA VAL A 66 -20.99 -14.20 -11.47
C VAL A 66 -20.28 -14.07 -10.13
N LEU A 67 -20.85 -14.63 -9.06
CA LEU A 67 -20.24 -14.55 -7.73
C LEU A 67 -18.86 -15.22 -7.67
N ARG A 68 -18.66 -16.34 -8.37
CA ARG A 68 -17.36 -17.03 -8.46
C ARG A 68 -16.31 -16.25 -9.26
N SER A 69 -16.72 -15.42 -10.21
CA SER A 69 -15.81 -14.64 -11.05
C SER A 69 -15.43 -13.29 -10.45
N LEU A 70 -16.15 -12.83 -9.42
CA LEU A 70 -15.78 -11.64 -8.67
C LEU A 70 -14.52 -11.91 -7.83
N PRO A 71 -13.45 -11.11 -7.97
CA PRO A 71 -12.30 -11.16 -7.08
C PRO A 71 -12.76 -11.01 -5.62
N PHE A 72 -12.26 -11.88 -4.74
CA PHE A 72 -12.70 -11.93 -3.34
C PHE A 72 -12.56 -10.59 -2.62
N ILE A 73 -11.50 -9.82 -2.89
CA ILE A 73 -11.32 -8.46 -2.33
C ILE A 73 -12.49 -7.54 -2.72
N ILE A 74 -12.96 -7.59 -3.96
CA ILE A 74 -14.08 -6.76 -4.41
C ILE A 74 -15.35 -7.19 -3.67
N LEU A 75 -15.59 -8.49 -3.58
CA LEU A 75 -16.73 -9.04 -2.84
C LEU A 75 -16.69 -8.64 -1.37
N LEU A 76 -15.53 -8.75 -0.73
CA LEU A 76 -15.29 -8.32 0.65
C LEU A 76 -15.69 -6.86 0.83
N ILE A 77 -15.24 -5.97 -0.05
CA ILE A 77 -15.56 -4.54 0.01
C ILE A 77 -17.06 -4.28 -0.17
N VAL A 78 -17.70 -4.94 -1.14
CA VAL A 78 -19.14 -4.81 -1.37
C VAL A 78 -19.95 -5.34 -0.19
N MET A 79 -19.44 -6.34 0.51
CA MET A 79 -20.08 -6.99 1.66
C MET A 79 -19.91 -6.24 2.97
N ILE A 80 -19.00 -5.28 3.06
CA ILE A 80 -18.71 -4.51 4.27
C ILE A 80 -19.96 -3.95 4.99
N PRO A 81 -20.91 -3.24 4.34
CA PRO A 81 -22.06 -2.67 5.05
C PRO A 81 -22.93 -3.75 5.68
N ILE A 82 -23.15 -4.85 4.95
CA ILE A 82 -23.88 -6.03 5.44
C ILE A 82 -23.10 -6.70 6.58
N THR A 83 -21.78 -6.78 6.46
CA THR A 83 -20.90 -7.40 7.46
C THR A 83 -20.93 -6.64 8.79
N VAL A 84 -20.83 -5.30 8.74
CA VAL A 84 -20.94 -4.44 9.92
C VAL A 84 -22.33 -4.54 10.54
N LEU A 85 -23.38 -4.58 9.71
CA LEU A 85 -24.75 -4.77 10.18
C LEU A 85 -24.93 -6.11 10.93
N MET A 86 -24.31 -7.18 10.44
CA MET A 86 -24.43 -8.52 11.02
C MET A 86 -23.55 -8.73 12.26
N THR A 87 -22.35 -8.17 12.28
CA THR A 87 -21.30 -8.55 13.25
C THR A 87 -20.78 -7.39 14.10
N GLY A 88 -21.21 -6.16 13.81
CA GLY A 88 -20.74 -4.95 14.49
C GLY A 88 -19.33 -4.48 14.08
N THR A 89 -18.61 -5.24 13.24
CA THR A 89 -17.26 -4.90 12.77
C THR A 89 -17.04 -5.36 11.33
N SER A 90 -16.06 -4.76 10.63
CA SER A 90 -15.60 -5.23 9.31
C SER A 90 -14.19 -5.84 9.34
N LEU A 91 -13.63 -6.05 10.54
CA LEU A 91 -12.27 -6.56 10.76
C LEU A 91 -12.26 -7.71 11.77
N GLY A 92 -11.15 -8.47 11.79
CA GLY A 92 -10.98 -9.62 12.65
C GLY A 92 -11.83 -10.83 12.23
N VAL A 93 -11.86 -11.87 13.06
CA VAL A 93 -12.57 -13.14 12.77
C VAL A 93 -14.04 -12.90 12.44
N ALA A 94 -14.75 -12.13 13.26
CA ALA A 94 -16.17 -11.86 13.08
C ALA A 94 -16.46 -11.10 11.78
N GLY A 95 -15.66 -10.09 11.43
CA GLY A 95 -15.85 -9.32 10.20
C GLY A 95 -15.43 -10.07 8.93
N ALA A 96 -14.55 -11.07 9.03
CA ALA A 96 -14.11 -11.83 7.85
C ALA A 96 -15.08 -12.97 7.47
N ILE A 97 -15.78 -13.58 8.43
CA ILE A 97 -16.64 -14.76 8.17
C ILE A 97 -17.73 -14.50 7.12
N PRO A 98 -18.59 -13.45 7.20
CA PRO A 98 -19.65 -13.24 6.22
C PRO A 98 -19.17 -13.14 4.76
N PRO A 99 -18.18 -12.31 4.41
CA PRO A 99 -17.67 -12.24 3.05
C PRO A 99 -16.97 -13.54 2.62
N LEU A 100 -16.26 -14.22 3.52
CA LEU A 100 -15.67 -15.54 3.24
C LEU A 100 -16.72 -16.57 2.84
N VAL A 101 -17.82 -16.64 3.59
CA VAL A 101 -18.94 -17.55 3.30
C VAL A 101 -19.58 -17.20 1.97
N VAL A 102 -19.91 -15.93 1.71
CA VAL A 102 -20.55 -15.51 0.45
C VAL A 102 -19.63 -15.77 -0.75
N GLY A 103 -18.31 -15.59 -0.59
CA GLY A 103 -17.35 -15.80 -1.68
C GLY A 103 -17.07 -17.26 -1.98
N THR A 104 -17.08 -18.12 -0.97
CA THR A 104 -16.75 -19.55 -1.13
C THR A 104 -17.97 -20.44 -1.34
N THR A 105 -19.17 -20.03 -0.91
CA THR A 105 -20.43 -20.78 -1.15
C THR A 105 -20.66 -21.12 -2.63
N PRO A 106 -20.56 -20.18 -3.60
CA PRO A 106 -20.77 -20.47 -5.02
C PRO A 106 -19.70 -21.42 -5.59
N PHE A 107 -18.46 -21.27 -5.14
CA PHE A 107 -17.35 -22.13 -5.54
C PHE A 107 -17.57 -23.57 -5.05
N PHE A 108 -17.88 -23.75 -3.76
CA PHE A 108 -18.16 -25.06 -3.18
C PHE A 108 -19.41 -25.71 -3.79
N ALA A 109 -20.49 -24.94 -4.01
CA ALA A 109 -21.70 -25.43 -4.66
C ALA A 109 -21.42 -26.02 -6.05
N ARG A 110 -20.51 -25.40 -6.81
CA ARG A 110 -20.12 -25.90 -8.13
C ARG A 110 -19.29 -27.18 -8.06
N LEU A 111 -18.40 -27.30 -7.06
CA LEU A 111 -17.66 -28.54 -6.81
C LEU A 111 -18.60 -29.69 -6.43
N VAL A 112 -19.57 -29.42 -5.54
CA VAL A 112 -20.63 -30.38 -5.19
C VAL A 112 -21.41 -30.82 -6.42
N GLU A 113 -21.86 -29.88 -7.25
CA GLU A 113 -22.57 -30.21 -8.50
C GLU A 113 -21.74 -31.12 -9.41
N THR A 114 -20.44 -30.87 -9.56
CA THR A 114 -19.52 -31.71 -10.32
C THR A 114 -19.43 -33.12 -9.71
N SER A 115 -19.22 -33.24 -8.40
CA SER A 115 -19.16 -34.55 -7.73
C SER A 115 -20.45 -35.35 -7.85
N LEU A 116 -21.62 -34.69 -7.80
CA LEU A 116 -22.92 -35.36 -7.99
C LEU A 116 -23.11 -35.83 -9.43
N ARG A 117 -22.55 -35.12 -10.43
CA ARG A 117 -22.60 -35.52 -11.84
C ARG A 117 -21.70 -36.71 -12.17
N GLU A 118 -20.69 -36.97 -11.35
CA GLU A 118 -19.80 -38.13 -11.48
C GLU A 118 -20.43 -39.44 -10.98
N VAL A 119 -21.51 -39.36 -10.19
CA VAL A 119 -22.26 -40.55 -9.74
C VAL A 119 -22.96 -41.21 -10.93
N ASP A 120 -22.82 -42.54 -11.01
CA ASP A 120 -23.45 -43.34 -12.07
C ASP A 120 -24.98 -43.16 -12.05
N ARG A 121 -25.55 -42.82 -13.21
CA ARG A 121 -27.00 -42.67 -13.39
C ARG A 121 -27.75 -43.97 -13.11
N GLY A 122 -27.12 -45.13 -13.35
CA GLY A 122 -27.72 -46.43 -13.09
C GLY A 122 -28.13 -46.62 -11.63
N ILE A 123 -27.41 -46.01 -10.68
CA ILE A 123 -27.76 -46.05 -9.25
C ILE A 123 -29.04 -45.25 -8.99
N ILE A 124 -29.18 -44.09 -9.62
CA ILE A 124 -30.35 -43.21 -9.48
C ILE A 124 -31.57 -43.89 -10.09
N GLU A 125 -31.44 -44.45 -11.30
CA GLU A 125 -32.51 -45.15 -12.02
C GLU A 125 -32.96 -46.42 -11.28
N ALA A 126 -32.02 -47.21 -10.75
CA ALA A 126 -32.33 -48.40 -9.95
C ALA A 126 -33.09 -48.04 -8.67
N THR A 127 -32.65 -47.00 -7.96
CA THR A 127 -33.30 -46.53 -6.72
C THR A 127 -34.71 -45.98 -7.01
N GLN A 128 -34.88 -45.31 -8.14
CA GLN A 128 -36.19 -44.81 -8.59
C GLN A 128 -37.13 -45.95 -9.00
N ALA A 129 -36.62 -47.00 -9.67
CA ALA A 129 -37.39 -48.20 -10.01
C ALA A 129 -37.88 -48.97 -8.77
N MET A 130 -37.16 -48.86 -7.65
CA MET A 130 -37.58 -49.40 -6.34
C MET A 130 -38.65 -48.56 -5.64
N GLY A 131 -39.14 -47.47 -6.25
CA GLY A 131 -40.19 -46.62 -5.70
C GLY A 131 -39.71 -45.60 -4.66
N ALA A 132 -38.41 -45.32 -4.59
CA ALA A 132 -37.88 -44.33 -3.66
C ALA A 132 -38.36 -42.91 -4.01
N SER A 133 -38.77 -42.17 -2.99
CA SER A 133 -39.07 -40.74 -3.11
C SER A 133 -37.79 -39.93 -3.39
N THR A 134 -37.92 -38.74 -3.98
CA THR A 134 -36.75 -37.88 -4.29
C THR A 134 -35.88 -37.58 -3.08
N ARG A 135 -36.50 -37.44 -1.89
CA ARG A 135 -35.76 -37.25 -0.64
C ARG A 135 -34.91 -38.49 -0.29
N GLN A 136 -35.46 -39.69 -0.47
CA GLN A 136 -34.72 -40.93 -0.26
C GLN A 136 -33.60 -41.10 -1.28
N ILE A 137 -33.84 -40.75 -2.55
CA ILE A 137 -32.78 -40.78 -3.58
C ILE A 137 -31.63 -39.85 -3.18
N ILE A 138 -31.92 -38.62 -2.76
CA ILE A 138 -30.87 -37.65 -2.37
C ILE A 138 -30.07 -38.13 -1.16
N PHE A 139 -30.75 -38.48 -0.06
CA PHE A 139 -30.07 -38.78 1.22
C PHE A 139 -29.52 -40.19 1.32
N ASN A 140 -30.12 -41.18 0.65
CA ASN A 140 -29.76 -42.59 0.80
C ASN A 140 -28.97 -43.16 -0.39
N ALA A 141 -28.98 -42.51 -1.56
CA ALA A 141 -28.22 -42.97 -2.74
C ALA A 141 -27.22 -41.91 -3.22
N LEU A 142 -27.71 -40.73 -3.63
CA LEU A 142 -26.90 -39.72 -4.30
C LEU A 142 -25.79 -39.13 -3.40
N LEU A 143 -26.14 -38.63 -2.21
CA LEU A 143 -25.15 -38.05 -1.30
C LEU A 143 -24.17 -39.09 -0.75
N PRO A 144 -24.59 -40.31 -0.33
CA PRO A 144 -23.67 -41.36 0.09
C PRO A 144 -22.64 -41.75 -0.97
N GLU A 145 -23.05 -41.89 -2.23
CA GLU A 145 -22.15 -42.24 -3.33
C GLU A 145 -21.21 -41.09 -3.71
N ALA A 146 -21.69 -39.85 -3.64
CA ALA A 146 -20.85 -38.67 -3.89
C ALA A 146 -19.94 -38.29 -2.71
N ARG A 147 -19.97 -39.01 -1.58
CA ARG A 147 -19.19 -38.68 -0.36
C ARG A 147 -17.71 -38.43 -0.64
N PRO A 148 -16.99 -39.29 -1.39
CA PRO A 148 -15.56 -39.06 -1.65
C PRO A 148 -15.32 -37.73 -2.37
N GLY A 149 -16.14 -37.41 -3.38
CA GLY A 149 -16.06 -36.14 -4.11
C GLY A 149 -16.41 -34.93 -3.24
N ILE A 150 -17.44 -35.04 -2.39
CA ILE A 150 -17.82 -33.97 -1.46
C ILE A 150 -16.70 -33.72 -0.43
N ILE A 151 -16.06 -34.77 0.11
CA ILE A 151 -14.92 -34.63 1.04
C ILE A 151 -13.74 -33.93 0.35
N ALA A 152 -13.45 -34.29 -0.91
CA ALA A 152 -12.43 -33.60 -1.70
C ALA A 152 -12.80 -32.12 -1.92
N ALA A 153 -14.06 -31.83 -2.26
CA ALA A 153 -14.55 -30.47 -2.42
C ALA A 153 -14.45 -29.63 -1.15
N ILE A 154 -14.75 -30.21 0.02
CA ILE A 154 -14.58 -29.57 1.33
C ILE A 154 -13.10 -29.23 1.56
N THR A 155 -12.19 -30.16 1.26
CA THR A 155 -10.74 -29.96 1.41
C THR A 155 -10.24 -28.82 0.51
N VAL A 156 -10.61 -28.80 -0.77
CA VAL A 156 -10.24 -27.72 -1.72
C VAL A 156 -10.83 -26.37 -1.28
N THR A 157 -12.04 -26.38 -0.73
CA THR A 157 -12.68 -25.16 -0.21
C THR A 157 -11.96 -24.66 1.03
N ALA A 158 -11.52 -25.54 1.93
CA ALA A 158 -10.71 -25.17 3.09
C ALA A 158 -9.38 -24.52 2.66
N ILE A 159 -8.68 -25.08 1.68
CA ILE A 159 -7.45 -24.47 1.12
C ILE A 159 -7.75 -23.08 0.55
N THR A 160 -8.85 -22.93 -0.19
CA THR A 160 -9.26 -21.63 -0.76
C THR A 160 -9.61 -20.60 0.33
N LEU A 161 -10.28 -21.05 1.39
CA LEU A 161 -10.60 -20.21 2.55
C LEU A 161 -9.34 -19.69 3.24
N VAL A 162 -8.28 -20.51 3.37
CA VAL A 162 -6.97 -20.03 3.89
C VAL A 162 -6.51 -18.82 3.08
N SER A 163 -6.48 -18.91 1.75
CA SER A 163 -6.07 -17.78 0.89
C SER A 163 -6.98 -16.57 1.07
N TYR A 164 -8.31 -16.77 1.13
CA TYR A 164 -9.26 -15.66 1.25
C TYR A 164 -9.16 -14.96 2.62
N THR A 165 -8.89 -15.71 3.69
CA THR A 165 -8.67 -15.14 5.03
C THR A 165 -7.46 -14.22 5.05
N ALA A 166 -6.38 -14.59 4.34
CA ALA A 166 -5.21 -13.73 4.17
C ALA A 166 -5.57 -12.44 3.39
N MET A 167 -6.37 -12.55 2.32
CA MET A 167 -6.82 -11.38 1.55
C MET A 167 -7.66 -10.39 2.37
N ALA A 168 -8.47 -10.89 3.30
CA ALA A 168 -9.29 -10.04 4.18
C ALA A 168 -8.43 -9.18 5.12
N GLY A 169 -7.27 -9.68 5.54
CA GLY A 169 -6.29 -8.92 6.32
C GLY A 169 -5.75 -7.71 5.55
N VAL A 170 -5.47 -7.85 4.25
CA VAL A 170 -4.80 -6.83 3.41
C VAL A 170 -5.58 -5.51 3.31
N VAL A 171 -6.91 -5.53 3.51
CA VAL A 171 -7.73 -4.31 3.57
C VAL A 171 -7.31 -3.40 4.74
N GLY A 172 -6.81 -3.98 5.83
CA GLY A 172 -6.24 -3.27 6.99
C GLY A 172 -4.76 -2.88 6.85
N ALA A 173 -4.06 -3.38 5.82
CA ALA A 173 -2.66 -3.05 5.55
C ALA A 173 -2.54 -1.60 5.05
N GLY A 174 -2.32 -0.67 5.97
CA GLY A 174 -1.99 0.71 5.66
C GLY A 174 -0.79 0.80 4.70
N GLY A 175 -0.98 1.54 3.60
CA GLY A 175 0.09 1.88 2.65
C GLY A 175 0.70 3.26 2.95
N ALA A 176 1.68 3.65 2.13
CA ALA A 176 2.34 4.97 2.16
C ALA A 176 1.41 6.11 1.66
N GLY A 177 0.20 6.21 2.20
CA GLY A 177 -0.81 7.21 1.86
C GLY A 177 -1.79 6.80 0.76
N PHE A 178 -1.52 5.79 -0.05
CA PHE A 178 -2.51 5.20 -0.95
C PHE A 178 -2.99 3.85 -0.40
N PRO A 179 -4.30 3.54 -0.40
CA PRO A 179 -4.79 2.29 0.17
C PRO A 179 -4.22 1.07 -0.58
N THR A 180 -3.52 0.20 0.15
CA THR A 180 -2.80 -0.96 -0.43
C THR A 180 -3.74 -1.91 -1.16
N TYR A 181 -4.92 -2.16 -0.61
CA TYR A 181 -5.93 -3.02 -1.23
C TYR A 181 -6.40 -2.52 -2.60
N VAL A 182 -6.35 -1.21 -2.86
CA VAL A 182 -6.72 -0.62 -4.17
C VAL A 182 -5.60 -0.82 -5.19
N LYS A 183 -4.33 -0.73 -4.75
CA LYS A 183 -3.20 -1.09 -5.62
C LYS A 183 -3.24 -2.57 -5.99
N LEU A 184 -3.64 -3.43 -5.05
CA LEU A 184 -3.66 -4.88 -5.19
C LEU A 184 -4.98 -5.43 -5.77
N SER A 185 -5.99 -4.59 -6.03
CA SER A 185 -7.21 -5.02 -6.71
C SER A 185 -7.09 -5.05 -8.24
N GLY A 186 -6.02 -4.47 -8.80
CA GLY A 186 -5.74 -4.51 -10.23
C GLY A 186 -5.13 -5.84 -10.67
N ARG A 187 -5.06 -6.06 -11.98
CA ARG A 187 -4.27 -7.16 -12.57
C ARG A 187 -2.98 -6.62 -13.18
N ALA A 188 -1.88 -7.34 -12.97
CA ALA A 188 -0.56 -7.01 -13.49
C ALA A 188 0.27 -8.29 -13.64
N ASP A 189 1.21 -8.32 -14.57
CA ASP A 189 2.12 -9.46 -14.72
C ASP A 189 3.28 -9.43 -13.72
N THR A 190 3.62 -8.25 -13.19
CA THR A 190 4.74 -8.06 -12.28
C THR A 190 4.35 -7.26 -11.03
N VAL A 191 4.78 -7.71 -9.84
CA VAL A 191 4.78 -6.90 -8.60
C VAL A 191 6.21 -6.49 -8.26
N LEU A 192 6.40 -5.20 -8.00
CA LEU A 192 7.69 -4.57 -7.76
C LEU A 192 7.75 -3.96 -6.36
N ILE A 193 8.69 -4.42 -5.54
CA ILE A 193 9.04 -3.76 -4.28
C ILE A 193 10.00 -2.62 -4.57
N ASN A 194 9.58 -1.42 -4.16
CA ASN A 194 10.44 -0.23 -4.12
C ASN A 194 11.26 -0.24 -2.83
N ALA A 195 12.49 -0.74 -2.91
CA ALA A 195 13.52 -0.62 -1.88
C ALA A 195 14.59 0.42 -2.26
N ALA A 196 14.28 1.29 -3.22
CA ALA A 196 15.18 2.30 -3.75
C ALA A 196 15.07 3.60 -2.95
N GLU A 197 15.43 3.56 -1.66
CA GLU A 197 15.38 4.75 -0.82
C GLU A 197 16.39 5.80 -1.33
N CYS A 198 15.84 6.89 -1.89
CA CYS A 198 16.60 7.91 -2.59
C CYS A 198 16.73 9.22 -1.82
N GLU A 199 15.91 9.42 -0.80
CA GLU A 199 16.03 10.57 0.08
C GLU A 199 17.37 10.54 0.82
N PRO A 200 18.18 11.61 0.73
CA PRO A 200 19.42 11.71 1.48
C PRO A 200 19.20 11.47 2.97
N LEU A 201 20.13 10.72 3.60
CA LEU A 201 20.13 10.39 5.04
C LEU A 201 19.00 9.45 5.51
N LEU A 202 18.04 9.07 4.66
CA LEU A 202 17.05 8.04 5.03
C LEU A 202 17.56 6.63 4.73
N HIS A 203 17.26 5.71 5.66
CA HIS A 203 17.77 4.35 5.63
C HIS A 203 16.72 3.29 6.02
N LYS A 204 15.47 3.66 6.32
CA LYS A 204 14.50 2.72 6.89
C LYS A 204 14.24 1.51 5.99
N ASP A 205 14.16 1.69 4.67
CA ASP A 205 13.70 0.61 3.79
C ASP A 205 14.75 -0.50 3.69
N LYS A 206 16.04 -0.14 3.69
CA LYS A 206 17.14 -1.12 3.73
C LYS A 206 17.23 -1.81 5.09
N GLU A 207 16.94 -1.11 6.18
CA GLU A 207 16.97 -1.71 7.52
C GLU A 207 15.77 -2.66 7.73
N ILE A 208 14.60 -2.32 7.20
CA ILE A 208 13.45 -3.24 7.19
C ILE A 208 13.80 -4.52 6.41
N LEU A 209 14.44 -4.40 5.24
CA LEU A 209 14.90 -5.58 4.49
C LEU A 209 15.97 -6.39 5.23
N ARG A 210 16.82 -5.75 6.03
CA ARG A 210 17.86 -6.44 6.80
C ARG A 210 17.28 -7.27 7.94
N HIS A 211 16.26 -6.74 8.63
CA HIS A 211 15.73 -7.33 9.87
C HIS A 211 14.40 -8.09 9.69
N PHE A 212 13.64 -7.79 8.63
CA PHE A 212 12.31 -8.35 8.36
C PHE A 212 12.19 -8.86 6.92
N ASP A 213 13.26 -9.44 6.37
CA ASP A 213 13.26 -10.00 5.02
C ASP A 213 12.16 -11.03 4.80
N ASP A 214 11.97 -11.96 5.73
CA ASP A 214 10.95 -13.02 5.62
C ASP A 214 9.53 -12.44 5.52
N ASP A 215 9.22 -11.41 6.33
CA ASP A 215 7.92 -10.72 6.27
C ASP A 215 7.74 -10.01 4.93
N VAL A 216 8.79 -9.36 4.42
CA VAL A 216 8.74 -8.61 3.16
C VAL A 216 8.56 -9.56 1.98
N LEU A 217 9.27 -10.69 1.95
CA LEU A 217 9.14 -11.72 0.91
C LEU A 217 7.77 -12.40 0.97
N ALA A 218 7.25 -12.70 2.17
CA ALA A 218 5.89 -13.19 2.33
C ALA A 218 4.85 -12.18 1.79
N GLY A 219 5.07 -10.89 2.07
CA GLY A 219 4.24 -9.79 1.56
C GLY A 219 4.27 -9.66 0.05
N LEU A 220 5.45 -9.82 -0.57
CA LEU A 220 5.60 -9.87 -2.02
C LEU A 220 4.80 -11.01 -2.63
N ARG A 221 4.92 -12.22 -2.06
CA ARG A 221 4.17 -13.40 -2.54
C ARG A 221 2.67 -13.19 -2.47
N ILE A 222 2.16 -12.69 -1.34
CA ILE A 222 0.73 -12.36 -1.18
C ILE A 222 0.31 -11.33 -2.22
N ALA A 223 1.11 -10.27 -2.42
CA ALA A 223 0.80 -9.25 -3.43
C ALA A 223 0.78 -9.81 -4.85
N MET A 224 1.69 -10.74 -5.20
CA MET A 224 1.71 -11.43 -6.48
C MET A 224 0.45 -12.28 -6.69
N GLU A 225 0.08 -13.09 -5.69
CA GLU A 225 -1.14 -13.90 -5.71
C GLU A 225 -2.40 -13.03 -5.90
N LEU A 226 -2.48 -11.90 -5.20
CA LEU A 226 -3.62 -10.98 -5.27
C LEU A 226 -3.81 -10.35 -6.65
N VAL A 227 -2.71 -9.94 -7.27
CA VAL A 227 -2.70 -9.23 -8.55
C VAL A 227 -2.70 -10.22 -9.74
N GLY A 228 -2.42 -11.51 -9.48
CA GLY A 228 -2.24 -12.53 -10.51
C GLY A 228 -0.92 -12.38 -11.27
N ALA A 229 0.12 -11.86 -10.60
CA ALA A 229 1.43 -11.65 -11.19
C ALA A 229 2.24 -12.94 -11.20
N SER A 230 2.94 -13.19 -12.32
CA SER A 230 3.84 -14.33 -12.47
C SER A 230 5.29 -13.99 -12.11
N ARG A 231 5.59 -12.72 -11.83
CA ARG A 231 6.93 -12.22 -11.54
C ARG A 231 6.94 -11.26 -10.35
N GLY A 232 7.83 -11.50 -9.39
CA GLY A 232 8.12 -10.63 -8.27
C GLY A 232 9.50 -9.99 -8.43
N VAL A 233 9.60 -8.68 -8.25
CA VAL A 233 10.87 -7.97 -8.41
C VAL A 233 11.15 -7.10 -7.19
N ILE A 234 12.38 -7.12 -6.69
CA ILE A 234 12.83 -6.23 -5.61
C ILE A 234 13.86 -5.26 -6.20
N GLY A 235 13.45 -4.00 -6.37
CA GLY A 235 14.34 -2.93 -6.81
C GLY A 235 15.08 -2.31 -5.64
N ILE A 236 16.37 -2.62 -5.50
CA ILE A 236 17.23 -2.15 -4.40
C ILE A 236 18.50 -1.51 -4.97
N LYS A 237 19.03 -0.47 -4.31
CA LYS A 237 20.30 0.14 -4.75
C LYS A 237 21.45 -0.87 -4.71
N GLY A 238 22.18 -1.01 -5.81
CA GLY A 238 23.27 -2.00 -5.93
C GLY A 238 24.42 -1.84 -4.94
N LYS A 239 24.54 -0.69 -4.27
CA LYS A 239 25.53 -0.47 -3.19
C LYS A 239 25.22 -1.24 -1.91
N TYR A 240 23.99 -1.71 -1.70
CA TYR A 240 23.60 -2.52 -0.55
C TYR A 240 23.83 -4.01 -0.84
N ALA A 241 25.08 -4.34 -1.19
CA ALA A 241 25.47 -5.70 -1.57
C ALA A 241 25.22 -6.71 -0.44
N ASP A 242 25.44 -6.29 0.80
CA ASP A 242 25.16 -7.06 2.01
C ASP A 242 23.70 -7.50 2.11
N VAL A 243 22.74 -6.58 1.89
CA VAL A 243 21.30 -6.90 1.89
C VAL A 243 20.93 -7.78 0.70
N ILE A 244 21.52 -7.53 -0.48
CA ILE A 244 21.28 -8.35 -1.67
C ILE A 244 21.75 -9.79 -1.47
N GLU A 245 22.95 -9.98 -0.90
CA GLU A 245 23.52 -11.29 -0.61
C GLU A 245 22.69 -12.06 0.42
N GLN A 246 22.15 -11.38 1.42
CA GLN A 246 21.22 -11.96 2.40
C GLN A 246 19.91 -12.43 1.77
N LEU A 247 19.34 -11.65 0.84
CA LEU A 247 18.02 -11.94 0.25
C LEU A 247 18.07 -13.02 -0.83
N ARG A 248 19.13 -13.07 -1.64
CA ARG A 248 19.28 -14.02 -2.76
C ARG A 248 18.92 -15.48 -2.45
N PRO A 249 19.42 -16.11 -1.38
CA PRO A 249 19.12 -17.51 -1.09
C PRO A 249 17.66 -17.75 -0.68
N LYS A 250 16.91 -16.70 -0.31
CA LYS A 250 15.50 -16.79 0.14
C LYS A 250 14.48 -16.59 -1.00
N LEU A 251 14.92 -16.22 -2.20
CA LEU A 251 14.03 -15.95 -3.32
C LEU A 251 13.47 -17.24 -3.90
N SER A 252 12.17 -17.25 -4.21
CA SER A 252 11.56 -18.28 -5.03
C SER A 252 11.89 -18.07 -6.52
N PRO A 253 11.74 -19.09 -7.40
CA PRO A 253 12.13 -19.00 -8.82
C PRO A 253 11.42 -17.92 -9.64
N ASP A 254 10.25 -17.47 -9.19
CA ASP A 254 9.42 -16.40 -9.74
C ASP A 254 9.79 -15.00 -9.20
N MET A 255 10.77 -14.92 -8.31
CA MET A 255 11.25 -13.68 -7.70
C MET A 255 12.70 -13.37 -8.07
N GLU A 256 13.00 -12.08 -8.26
CA GLU A 256 14.37 -11.63 -8.48
C GLU A 256 14.67 -10.27 -7.82
N ILE A 257 15.97 -9.98 -7.69
CA ILE A 257 16.46 -8.68 -7.24
C ILE A 257 17.06 -7.95 -8.44
N VAL A 258 16.63 -6.71 -8.65
CA VAL A 258 17.23 -5.83 -9.66
C VAL A 258 18.07 -4.75 -8.95
N PRO A 259 19.41 -4.81 -9.07
CA PRO A 259 20.28 -3.78 -8.53
C PRO A 259 20.14 -2.47 -9.32
N LEU A 260 19.73 -1.42 -8.62
CA LEU A 260 19.50 -0.09 -9.18
C LEU A 260 20.74 0.80 -9.05
N PRO A 261 20.93 1.77 -9.96
CA PRO A 261 22.01 2.75 -9.87
C PRO A 261 21.86 3.64 -8.61
N ASP A 262 22.98 4.10 -8.03
CA ASP A 262 22.95 5.08 -6.94
C ASP A 262 22.75 6.51 -7.47
N ALA A 263 21.54 6.75 -7.95
CA ALA A 263 21.10 8.03 -8.48
C ALA A 263 19.78 8.51 -7.85
N TYR A 264 19.53 9.80 -7.94
CA TYR A 264 18.27 10.41 -7.56
C TYR A 264 17.48 10.86 -8.80
N PRO A 265 16.16 10.60 -8.90
CA PRO A 265 15.32 9.80 -8.00
C PRO A 265 15.10 8.37 -8.53
N SER A 266 15.90 7.38 -8.10
CA SER A 266 15.64 5.96 -8.44
C SER A 266 14.42 5.36 -7.73
N GLY A 267 13.90 6.01 -6.68
CA GLY A 267 12.72 5.58 -5.94
C GLY A 267 11.39 6.19 -6.41
N ASP A 268 11.41 7.05 -7.44
CA ASP A 268 10.18 7.47 -8.12
C ASP A 268 9.60 6.28 -8.88
N GLU A 269 8.31 5.98 -8.72
CA GLU A 269 7.69 4.77 -9.27
C GLU A 269 7.88 4.63 -10.79
N PHE A 270 7.97 5.74 -11.55
CA PHE A 270 8.14 5.67 -13.01
C PHE A 270 9.59 5.36 -13.38
N ILE A 271 10.55 5.96 -12.69
CA ILE A 271 11.97 5.64 -12.88
C ILE A 271 12.23 4.20 -12.46
N LEU A 272 11.67 3.77 -11.34
CA LEU A 272 11.81 2.42 -10.83
C LEU A 272 11.28 1.37 -11.82
N VAL A 273 10.07 1.56 -12.35
CA VAL A 273 9.48 0.64 -13.34
C VAL A 273 10.34 0.59 -14.62
N TYR A 274 10.88 1.72 -15.07
CA TYR A 274 11.77 1.74 -16.22
C TYR A 274 13.10 1.03 -15.95
N GLU A 275 13.77 1.33 -14.83
CA GLU A 275 15.07 0.74 -14.49
C GLU A 275 14.95 -0.76 -14.18
N ALA A 276 13.83 -1.20 -13.61
CA ALA A 276 13.61 -2.60 -13.26
C ALA A 276 13.06 -3.44 -14.42
N LEU A 277 12.15 -2.89 -15.23
CA LEU A 277 11.38 -3.66 -16.22
C LEU A 277 11.59 -3.18 -17.67
N GLY A 278 12.27 -2.06 -17.89
CA GLY A 278 12.41 -1.43 -19.22
C GLY A 278 11.14 -0.79 -19.76
N ARG A 279 10.07 -0.68 -18.95
CA ARG A 279 8.75 -0.17 -19.37
C ARG A 279 8.61 1.30 -19.01
N VAL A 280 8.10 2.12 -19.94
CA VAL A 280 7.84 3.54 -19.71
C VAL A 280 6.35 3.77 -19.53
N ILE A 281 5.95 4.34 -18.39
CA ILE A 281 4.54 4.66 -18.11
C ILE A 281 4.15 5.95 -18.87
N PRO A 282 3.04 5.96 -19.62
CA PRO A 282 2.63 7.13 -20.40
C PRO A 282 2.21 8.33 -19.51
N PRO A 283 2.19 9.56 -20.05
CA PRO A 283 1.76 10.74 -19.31
C PRO A 283 0.33 10.60 -18.78
N GLY A 284 0.13 10.85 -17.49
CA GLY A 284 -1.15 10.66 -16.81
C GLY A 284 -1.49 9.19 -16.50
N GLY A 285 -0.64 8.24 -16.90
CA GLY A 285 -0.78 6.83 -16.57
C GLY A 285 -0.30 6.48 -15.16
N ILE A 286 -0.49 5.22 -14.80
CA ILE A 286 -0.03 4.60 -13.55
C ILE A 286 0.68 3.28 -13.88
N PRO A 287 1.48 2.68 -12.95
CA PRO A 287 2.19 1.43 -13.21
C PRO A 287 1.33 0.29 -13.77
N LEU A 288 0.05 0.20 -13.36
CA LEU A 288 -0.89 -0.81 -13.86
C LEU A 288 -1.06 -0.78 -15.38
N HIS A 289 -0.97 0.39 -16.03
CA HIS A 289 -1.08 0.51 -17.48
C HIS A 289 0.06 -0.16 -18.26
N VAL A 290 1.18 -0.45 -17.58
CA VAL A 290 2.32 -1.17 -18.15
C VAL A 290 2.50 -2.54 -17.49
N GLY A 291 1.44 -3.08 -16.87
CA GLY A 291 1.44 -4.42 -16.28
C GLY A 291 2.29 -4.55 -15.01
N ALA A 292 2.49 -3.45 -14.27
CA ALA A 292 3.25 -3.46 -13.01
C ALA A 292 2.43 -2.92 -11.83
N VAL A 293 2.64 -3.50 -10.64
CA VAL A 293 2.22 -2.90 -9.37
C VAL A 293 3.43 -2.59 -8.52
N VAL A 294 3.55 -1.35 -8.03
CA VAL A 294 4.65 -0.92 -7.17
C VAL A 294 4.17 -0.74 -5.73
N ILE A 295 4.84 -1.42 -4.80
CA ILE A 295 4.62 -1.31 -3.36
C ILE A 295 5.94 -1.02 -2.63
N ASN A 296 5.90 -0.28 -1.53
CA ASN A 296 7.09 -0.03 -0.71
C ASN A 296 7.42 -1.25 0.16
N VAL A 297 8.68 -1.35 0.61
CA VAL A 297 9.16 -2.41 1.51
C VAL A 297 8.25 -2.57 2.74
N GLU A 298 8.03 -1.47 3.46
CA GLU A 298 7.19 -1.48 4.67
C GLU A 298 5.74 -1.86 4.36
N THR A 299 5.22 -1.46 3.19
CA THR A 299 3.88 -1.86 2.76
C THR A 299 3.83 -3.37 2.53
N ALA A 300 4.83 -3.97 1.88
CA ALA A 300 4.90 -5.42 1.69
C ALA A 300 4.91 -6.15 3.06
N ARG A 301 5.74 -5.71 4.01
CA ARG A 301 5.72 -6.23 5.38
C ARG A 301 4.32 -6.10 6.02
N ASN A 302 3.68 -4.94 5.89
CA ASN A 302 2.34 -4.73 6.44
C ASN A 302 1.29 -5.63 5.78
N VAL A 303 1.43 -5.97 4.50
CA VAL A 303 0.58 -6.93 3.79
C VAL A 303 0.74 -8.34 4.40
N ALA A 304 1.97 -8.77 4.69
CA ALA A 304 2.22 -10.05 5.34
C ALA A 304 1.62 -10.11 6.77
N MET A 305 1.68 -9.00 7.50
CA MET A 305 1.20 -8.90 8.87
C MET A 305 -0.29 -8.61 8.98
N ALA A 306 -0.97 -8.35 7.87
CA ALA A 306 -2.30 -7.74 7.84
C ALA A 306 -3.40 -8.61 8.47
N SER A 307 -3.22 -9.94 8.45
CA SER A 307 -4.12 -10.88 9.13
C SER A 307 -3.94 -10.92 10.65
N ARG A 308 -2.78 -10.48 11.15
CA ARG A 308 -2.41 -10.53 12.58
C ARG A 308 -2.67 -9.21 13.27
N GLN A 309 -2.31 -8.09 12.63
CA GLN A 309 -2.46 -6.78 13.23
C GLN A 309 -2.68 -5.69 12.18
N PRO A 310 -3.48 -4.65 12.50
CA PRO A 310 -3.56 -3.46 11.69
C PRO A 310 -2.27 -2.62 11.79
N VAL A 311 -2.14 -1.67 10.87
CA VAL A 311 -1.00 -0.73 10.89
C VAL A 311 -1.20 0.31 11.99
N VAL A 312 -0.53 0.07 13.12
CA VAL A 312 -0.52 0.89 14.34
C VAL A 312 0.84 1.53 14.62
N GLU A 313 1.88 1.07 13.95
CA GLU A 313 3.26 1.53 14.09
C GLU A 313 3.84 1.97 12.76
N LYS A 314 4.90 2.77 12.84
CA LYS A 314 5.62 3.31 11.70
C LYS A 314 7.13 3.18 11.91
N PHE A 315 7.84 2.80 10.85
CA PHE A 315 9.30 2.92 10.81
C PHE A 315 9.69 4.30 10.29
N LEU A 316 10.63 4.94 10.97
CA LEU A 316 11.19 6.22 10.56
C LEU A 316 12.69 6.29 10.83
N THR A 317 13.43 6.91 9.92
CA THR A 317 14.83 7.28 10.15
C THR A 317 14.89 8.69 10.72
N ILE A 318 15.64 8.87 11.80
CA ILE A 318 15.98 10.15 12.40
C ILE A 318 17.46 10.39 12.13
N ALA A 319 17.78 11.49 11.44
CA ALA A 319 19.16 11.79 11.06
C ALA A 319 19.40 13.30 10.96
N GLY A 320 20.63 13.69 10.62
CA GLY A 320 21.05 15.08 10.53
C GLY A 320 21.76 15.54 11.81
N ALA A 321 21.42 16.73 12.30
CA ALA A 321 21.98 17.34 13.51
C ALA A 321 21.37 16.74 14.79
N VAL A 322 21.60 15.44 15.00
CA VAL A 322 21.21 14.67 16.19
C VAL A 322 22.44 13.96 16.77
N GLN A 323 22.38 13.53 18.03
CA GLN A 323 23.52 12.87 18.67
C GLN A 323 23.85 11.54 17.99
N GLU A 324 22.82 10.73 17.71
CA GLU A 324 22.99 9.40 17.13
C GLU A 324 21.91 9.14 16.06
N PRO A 325 22.26 9.17 14.77
CA PRO A 325 21.30 8.84 13.70
C PRO A 325 20.85 7.39 13.77
N VAL A 326 19.53 7.18 13.82
CA VAL A 326 18.92 5.86 14.03
C VAL A 326 17.65 5.69 13.20
N THR A 327 17.30 4.44 12.90
CA THR A 327 15.96 4.06 12.46
C THR A 327 15.23 3.44 13.63
N VAL A 328 13.98 3.85 13.87
CA VAL A 328 13.16 3.40 15.01
C VAL A 328 11.78 3.00 14.54
N ARG A 329 11.12 2.13 15.32
CA ARG A 329 9.71 1.76 15.17
C ARG A 329 8.92 2.45 16.28
N VAL A 330 7.97 3.30 15.92
CA VAL A 330 7.16 4.08 16.88
C VAL A 330 5.66 3.91 16.65
N PRO A 331 4.82 4.08 17.68
CA PRO A 331 3.38 4.15 17.51
C PRO A 331 2.97 5.31 16.60
N ILE A 332 1.98 5.10 15.74
CA ILE A 332 1.40 6.19 14.95
C ILE A 332 0.75 7.22 15.89
N GLY A 333 0.95 8.51 15.62
CA GLY A 333 0.38 9.59 16.41
C GLY A 333 1.25 10.09 17.55
N VAL A 334 2.48 9.58 17.72
CA VAL A 334 3.49 10.22 18.57
C VAL A 334 3.97 11.53 17.95
N THR A 335 4.58 12.40 18.76
CA THR A 335 5.13 13.66 18.26
C THR A 335 6.50 13.48 17.58
N LEU A 336 6.84 14.38 16.66
CA LEU A 336 8.17 14.39 16.04
C LEU A 336 9.29 14.61 17.07
N ALA A 337 9.05 15.46 18.08
CA ALA A 337 9.98 15.70 19.18
C ALA A 337 10.31 14.41 19.93
N GLU A 338 9.30 13.65 20.36
CA GLU A 338 9.51 12.36 21.04
C GLU A 338 10.33 11.38 20.19
N CYS A 339 10.12 11.37 18.87
CA CYS A 339 10.95 10.60 17.97
C CYS A 339 12.40 11.08 17.98
N VAL A 340 12.65 12.37 17.84
CA VAL A 340 14.01 12.94 17.81
C VAL A 340 14.77 12.67 19.12
N GLU A 341 14.09 12.62 20.26
CA GLU A 341 14.70 12.23 21.54
C GLU A 341 15.26 10.79 21.52
N LEU A 342 14.69 9.87 20.73
CA LEU A 342 15.23 8.51 20.57
C LEU A 342 16.61 8.49 19.89
N ALA A 343 16.95 9.55 19.15
CA ALA A 343 18.26 9.79 18.55
C ALA A 343 19.22 10.57 19.48
N GLY A 344 18.87 10.75 20.75
CA GLY A 344 19.63 11.52 21.73
C GLY A 344 19.40 13.04 21.65
N GLY A 345 18.36 13.48 20.93
CA GLY A 345 18.01 14.89 20.80
C GLY A 345 18.85 15.66 19.77
N PRO A 346 18.47 16.91 19.48
CA PRO A 346 19.18 17.76 18.52
C PRO A 346 20.54 18.25 19.05
N THR A 347 21.54 18.36 18.17
CA THR A 347 22.88 18.88 18.50
C THR A 347 23.03 20.37 18.22
N VAL A 348 21.96 21.03 17.78
CA VAL A 348 21.93 22.45 17.39
C VAL A 348 20.86 23.19 18.20
N SER A 349 21.06 24.50 18.43
CA SER A 349 20.17 25.33 19.26
C SER A 349 18.79 25.57 18.64
N ASN A 350 18.73 25.84 17.34
CA ASN A 350 17.49 26.06 16.58
C ASN A 350 17.29 24.95 15.54
N PRO A 351 16.90 23.74 15.96
CA PRO A 351 16.68 22.64 15.03
C PRO A 351 15.43 22.91 14.19
N GLN A 352 15.50 22.54 12.91
CA GLN A 352 14.39 22.57 11.97
C GLN A 352 14.15 21.16 11.45
N TYR A 353 12.89 20.74 11.38
CA TYR A 353 12.52 19.37 11.02
C TYR A 353 12.08 19.27 9.56
N MET A 354 12.87 18.57 8.74
CA MET A 354 12.46 18.15 7.40
C MET A 354 11.80 16.78 7.48
N VAL A 355 10.48 16.74 7.33
CA VAL A 355 9.67 15.53 7.47
C VAL A 355 9.50 14.84 6.11
N GLY A 356 9.76 13.53 6.07
CA GLY A 356 9.67 12.67 4.89
C GLY A 356 10.91 12.65 3.99
N GLY A 357 11.88 13.53 4.24
CA GLY A 357 13.15 13.60 3.50
C GLY A 357 13.54 15.01 3.09
N VAL A 358 14.76 15.19 2.58
CA VAL A 358 15.30 16.50 2.20
C VAL A 358 14.74 16.97 0.84
N MET A 359 14.56 16.04 -0.10
CA MET A 359 14.18 16.34 -1.46
C MET A 359 12.66 16.45 -1.59
N MET A 360 11.89 15.41 -1.29
CA MET A 360 10.43 15.42 -1.44
C MET A 360 9.66 15.82 -0.19
N GLY A 361 10.33 15.87 0.97
CA GLY A 361 9.71 16.24 2.23
C GLY A 361 9.32 17.72 2.34
N TYR A 362 8.75 18.06 3.49
CA TYR A 362 8.33 19.40 3.85
C TYR A 362 9.01 19.86 5.14
N LEU A 363 9.09 21.18 5.30
CA LEU A 363 9.57 21.81 6.54
C LEU A 363 8.41 21.86 7.53
N GLU A 364 8.58 21.23 8.68
CA GLU A 364 7.66 21.30 9.80
C GLU A 364 8.27 22.16 10.90
N GLN A 365 7.55 23.22 11.27
CA GLN A 365 7.99 24.15 12.33
C GLN A 365 7.45 23.72 13.69
N ASN A 366 6.33 22.99 13.73
CA ASN A 366 5.78 22.46 14.96
C ASN A 366 6.42 21.10 15.29
N HIS A 367 7.36 21.09 16.23
CA HIS A 367 8.01 19.85 16.69
C HIS A 367 7.03 18.88 17.37
N HIS A 368 5.86 19.35 17.81
CA HIS A 368 4.77 18.51 18.33
C HIS A 368 3.81 18.01 17.25
N ALA A 369 4.12 18.23 15.96
CA ALA A 369 3.39 17.59 14.87
C ALA A 369 3.43 16.06 15.01
N LEU A 370 2.40 15.42 14.49
CA LEU A 370 2.14 14.00 14.74
C LEU A 370 2.68 13.13 13.60
N VAL A 371 3.35 12.04 13.96
CA VAL A 371 3.75 10.97 13.04
C VAL A 371 2.51 10.28 12.49
N ASP A 372 2.46 10.09 11.17
CA ASP A 372 1.42 9.34 10.49
C ASP A 372 1.98 8.28 9.55
N LYS A 373 1.09 7.53 8.88
CA LYS A 373 1.44 6.43 7.97
C LYS A 373 2.36 6.85 6.82
N THR A 374 2.40 8.14 6.49
CA THR A 374 3.21 8.71 5.39
C THR A 374 4.57 9.22 5.85
N THR A 375 4.80 9.32 7.16
CA THR A 375 6.04 9.84 7.74
C THR A 375 7.18 8.83 7.57
N GLY A 376 8.08 9.07 6.62
CA GLY A 376 9.21 8.18 6.34
C GLY A 376 10.47 8.47 7.16
N GLY A 377 10.61 9.68 7.70
CA GLY A 377 11.79 10.08 8.45
C GLY A 377 11.75 11.55 8.86
N VAL A 378 12.64 11.92 9.77
CA VAL A 378 12.84 13.28 10.28
C VAL A 378 14.31 13.63 10.14
N ILE A 379 14.61 14.58 9.26
CA ILE A 379 15.98 15.10 9.10
C ILE A 379 16.07 16.43 9.84
N VAL A 380 16.85 16.45 10.92
CA VAL A 380 17.10 17.65 11.73
C VAL A 380 18.22 18.45 11.09
N LEU A 381 17.96 19.72 10.77
CA LEU A 381 18.94 20.63 10.18
C LEU A 381 18.97 21.94 10.96
N PRO A 382 20.11 22.66 11.00
CA PRO A 382 20.14 23.99 11.57
C PRO A 382 19.38 24.99 10.68
N GLU A 383 18.87 26.06 11.29
CA GLU A 383 18.07 27.09 10.62
C GLU A 383 18.76 27.74 9.41
N ASP A 384 20.08 27.92 9.47
CA ASP A 384 20.89 28.54 8.42
C ASP A 384 21.25 27.56 7.27
N HIS A 385 20.89 26.27 7.39
CA HIS A 385 21.17 25.27 6.38
C HIS A 385 20.53 25.64 5.03
N VAL A 386 21.24 25.40 3.91
CA VAL A 386 20.80 25.79 2.57
C VAL A 386 19.39 25.28 2.22
N VAL A 387 19.08 24.04 2.59
CA VAL A 387 17.75 23.44 2.36
C VAL A 387 16.66 24.21 3.12
N ILE A 388 16.90 24.53 4.40
CA ILE A 388 15.93 25.22 5.25
C ILE A 388 15.67 26.63 4.72
N ARG A 389 16.74 27.40 4.48
CA ARG A 389 16.64 28.75 3.92
C ARG A 389 15.84 28.78 2.62
N ARG A 390 16.03 27.78 1.75
CA ARG A 390 15.27 27.66 0.50
C ARG A 390 13.80 27.28 0.71
N ARG A 391 13.49 26.43 1.71
CA ARG A 391 12.09 26.04 2.02
C ARG A 391 11.29 27.16 2.68
N GLN A 392 11.96 28.07 3.39
CA GLN A 392 11.32 29.23 4.02
C GLN A 392 11.01 30.37 3.03
N GLN A 393 11.55 30.35 1.81
CA GLN A 393 11.28 31.39 0.82
C GLN A 393 9.81 31.41 0.44
N ASP A 394 9.22 32.61 0.48
CA ASP A 394 7.86 32.82 0.02
C ASP A 394 7.78 32.88 -1.51
N TRP A 395 6.55 32.76 -2.04
CA TRP A 395 6.32 32.81 -3.48
C TRP A 395 6.74 34.15 -4.11
N LYS A 396 6.59 35.26 -3.38
CA LYS A 396 6.93 36.61 -3.90
C LYS A 396 8.44 36.72 -4.14
N GLN A 397 9.25 36.21 -3.22
CA GLN A 397 10.69 36.14 -3.32
C GLN A 397 11.11 35.21 -4.45
N ILE A 398 10.57 33.98 -4.51
CA ILE A 398 10.86 33.02 -5.58
C ILE A 398 10.58 33.64 -6.95
N SER A 399 9.40 34.24 -7.12
CA SER A 399 9.01 34.87 -8.39
C SER A 399 9.88 36.07 -8.75
N ARG A 400 10.18 36.96 -7.80
CA ARG A 400 11.02 38.14 -8.03
C ARG A 400 12.45 37.77 -8.42
N ILE A 401 13.08 36.84 -7.70
CA ILE A 401 14.44 36.37 -8.00
C ILE A 401 14.44 35.63 -9.34
N GLY A 402 13.47 34.73 -9.56
CA GLY A 402 13.35 33.98 -10.81
C GLY A 402 13.16 34.87 -12.05
N ARG A 403 12.46 36.00 -11.92
CA ARG A 403 12.34 37.01 -12.99
C ARG A 403 13.65 37.71 -13.32
N ALA A 404 14.44 38.02 -12.30
CA ALA A 404 15.64 38.83 -12.45
C ALA A 404 16.88 38.03 -12.84
N ALA A 405 16.99 36.77 -12.37
CA ALA A 405 18.23 36.00 -12.44
C ALA A 405 18.19 34.79 -13.39
N CYS A 406 17.04 34.42 -13.96
CA CYS A 406 16.99 33.22 -14.81
C CYS A 406 17.65 33.45 -16.18
N ASP A 407 18.76 32.75 -16.40
CA ASP A 407 19.59 32.74 -17.62
C ASP A 407 18.97 32.00 -18.83
N GLN A 408 17.79 31.39 -18.66
CA GLN A 408 17.05 30.66 -19.69
C GLN A 408 17.72 29.40 -20.25
N CYS A 409 18.71 28.83 -19.54
CA CYS A 409 19.28 27.53 -19.85
C CYS A 409 18.25 26.38 -19.72
N SER A 410 18.57 25.21 -20.26
CA SER A 410 17.69 24.02 -20.29
C SER A 410 18.01 22.97 -19.22
N PHE A 411 19.00 23.18 -18.34
CA PHE A 411 19.48 22.15 -17.40
C PHE A 411 18.39 21.57 -16.49
N CYS A 412 17.45 22.41 -16.02
CA CYS A 412 16.32 21.97 -15.20
C CYS A 412 15.35 21.03 -15.96
N THR A 413 15.37 21.02 -17.29
CA THR A 413 14.63 20.10 -18.15
C THR A 413 15.47 18.90 -18.55
N GLU A 414 16.71 19.13 -18.96
CA GLU A 414 17.61 18.07 -19.41
C GLU A 414 17.96 17.04 -18.33
N LEU A 415 17.89 17.43 -17.05
CA LEU A 415 18.09 16.54 -15.91
C LEU A 415 16.76 16.12 -15.26
N CYS A 416 15.60 16.56 -15.77
CA CYS A 416 14.31 16.20 -15.18
C CYS A 416 14.00 14.72 -15.44
N PRO A 417 13.70 13.91 -14.40
CA PRO A 417 13.45 12.48 -14.58
C PRO A 417 12.26 12.20 -15.50
N ARG A 418 11.19 13.00 -15.38
CA ARG A 418 9.99 12.86 -16.22
C ARG A 418 10.24 13.28 -17.66
N TRP A 419 11.03 14.34 -17.88
CA TRP A 419 11.46 14.69 -19.23
C TRP A 419 12.30 13.55 -19.84
N LEU A 420 13.25 12.98 -19.09
CA LEU A 420 14.09 11.87 -19.56
C LEU A 420 13.29 10.63 -19.92
N LEU A 421 12.20 10.34 -19.21
CA LEU A 421 11.24 9.27 -19.52
C LEU A 421 10.31 9.59 -20.70
N GLY A 422 10.48 10.73 -21.38
CA GLY A 422 9.71 11.07 -22.58
C GLY A 422 8.42 11.86 -22.31
N HIS A 423 8.13 12.24 -21.06
CA HIS A 423 6.99 13.11 -20.76
C HIS A 423 7.25 14.55 -21.25
N PRO A 424 6.20 15.30 -21.63
CA PRO A 424 6.35 16.63 -22.21
C PRO A 424 6.47 17.73 -21.13
N ILE A 425 7.29 17.51 -20.11
CA ILE A 425 7.53 18.47 -19.02
C ILE A 425 8.82 19.24 -19.24
N GLU A 426 8.73 20.56 -19.31
CA GLU A 426 9.86 21.44 -19.61
C GLU A 426 10.00 22.54 -18.54
N PRO A 427 10.63 22.26 -17.38
CA PRO A 427 10.78 23.25 -16.32
C PRO A 427 11.41 24.58 -16.77
N HIS A 428 12.31 24.58 -17.75
CA HIS A 428 12.89 25.83 -18.27
C HIS A 428 11.85 26.73 -18.98
N ARG A 429 10.88 26.13 -19.70
CA ARG A 429 9.76 26.88 -20.28
C ARG A 429 8.77 27.35 -19.21
N ALA A 430 8.62 26.58 -18.14
CA ALA A 430 7.85 27.02 -16.97
C ALA A 430 8.49 28.24 -16.32
N MET A 431 9.83 28.29 -16.18
CA MET A 431 10.53 29.47 -15.66
C MET A 431 10.28 30.74 -16.48
N ARG A 432 10.17 30.64 -17.81
CA ARG A 432 9.84 31.78 -18.69
C ARG A 432 8.53 32.45 -18.30
N SER A 433 7.56 31.67 -17.78
CA SER A 433 6.25 32.19 -17.36
C SER A 433 6.34 33.24 -16.24
N LEU A 434 7.46 33.30 -15.52
CA LEU A 434 7.69 34.34 -14.53
C LEU A 434 7.99 35.70 -15.16
N GLY A 435 8.76 35.72 -16.26
CA GLY A 435 9.36 36.93 -16.84
C GLY A 435 8.53 37.62 -17.93
N PHE A 436 7.69 36.88 -18.65
CA PHE A 436 6.89 37.44 -19.75
C PHE A 436 5.39 37.25 -19.49
N ASN A 437 4.61 38.32 -19.59
CA ASN A 437 3.14 38.27 -19.45
C ASN A 437 2.46 37.45 -20.57
N LEU A 438 3.18 37.14 -21.66
CA LEU A 438 2.70 36.48 -22.87
C LEU A 438 3.45 35.17 -23.16
N VAL A 439 3.80 34.39 -22.14
CA VAL A 439 4.28 33.02 -22.40
C VAL A 439 3.07 32.19 -22.80
N GLY A 440 2.99 31.83 -24.09
CA GLY A 440 1.90 31.01 -24.64
C GLY A 440 1.62 29.78 -23.78
N GLU A 441 0.34 29.47 -23.60
CA GLU A 441 -0.16 28.45 -22.65
C GLU A 441 0.48 27.07 -22.84
N ALA A 442 0.87 26.72 -24.07
CA ALA A 442 1.57 25.48 -24.42
C ALA A 442 2.87 25.25 -23.61
N ASN A 443 3.51 26.33 -23.11
CA ASN A 443 4.79 26.26 -22.41
C ASN A 443 4.70 25.77 -20.96
N VAL A 444 3.50 25.72 -20.39
CA VAL A 444 3.28 25.34 -18.98
C VAL A 444 2.36 24.14 -18.81
N GLN A 445 1.65 23.70 -19.86
CA GLN A 445 0.74 22.55 -19.77
C GLN A 445 1.45 21.28 -19.27
N GLY A 446 2.71 21.06 -19.67
CA GLY A 446 3.51 19.91 -19.24
C GLY A 446 3.81 19.85 -17.74
N THR A 447 3.67 20.96 -17.01
CA THR A 447 3.92 21.01 -15.57
C THR A 447 2.97 20.12 -14.77
N VAL A 448 1.83 19.73 -15.33
CA VAL A 448 0.90 18.77 -14.71
C VAL A 448 1.53 17.40 -14.43
N PHE A 449 2.54 17.01 -15.22
CA PHE A 449 3.26 15.76 -15.08
C PHE A 449 4.45 15.84 -14.10
N CYS A 450 4.61 16.97 -13.40
CA CYS A 450 5.68 17.14 -12.41
C CYS A 450 5.48 16.19 -11.22
N CYS A 451 6.53 15.41 -10.91
CA CYS A 451 6.62 14.54 -9.74
C CYS A 451 7.17 15.24 -8.48
N GLU A 452 7.42 16.55 -8.55
CA GLU A 452 7.76 17.40 -7.39
C GLU A 452 9.05 17.00 -6.64
N CYS A 453 9.94 16.24 -7.29
CA CYS A 453 11.19 15.69 -6.73
C CYS A 453 12.29 16.71 -6.37
N ASN A 454 12.08 18.01 -6.57
CA ASN A 454 13.07 19.07 -6.32
C ASN A 454 14.42 18.98 -7.04
N LEU A 455 14.67 17.99 -7.90
CA LEU A 455 15.95 17.84 -8.59
C LEU A 455 16.31 19.10 -9.41
N CYS A 456 15.32 19.68 -10.10
CA CYS A 456 15.52 20.90 -10.88
C CYS A 456 15.92 22.11 -10.02
N SER A 457 15.38 22.24 -8.81
CA SER A 457 15.64 23.36 -7.92
C SER A 457 16.92 23.18 -7.12
N LEU A 458 17.11 21.99 -6.54
CA LEU A 458 18.15 21.72 -5.55
C LEU A 458 19.46 21.18 -6.18
N TYR A 459 19.42 20.74 -7.43
CA TYR A 459 20.59 20.17 -8.11
C TYR A 459 20.88 20.81 -9.47
N SER A 460 19.88 20.85 -10.36
CA SER A 460 20.10 21.16 -11.79
C SER A 460 20.31 22.64 -12.09
N CYS A 461 19.62 23.55 -11.41
CA CYS A 461 19.71 24.97 -11.72
C CYS A 461 21.10 25.53 -11.32
N PRO A 462 21.85 26.15 -12.26
CA PRO A 462 23.13 26.76 -11.95
C PRO A 462 22.97 28.06 -11.15
N GLU A 463 21.88 28.79 -11.38
CA GLU A 463 21.52 30.04 -10.71
C GLU A 463 20.80 29.82 -9.36
N ASP A 464 20.74 28.58 -8.87
CA ASP A 464 20.06 28.18 -7.63
C ASP A 464 18.60 28.67 -7.49
N LEU A 465 17.89 28.80 -8.62
CA LEU A 465 16.47 29.14 -8.68
C LEU A 465 15.57 27.94 -8.34
N ASP A 466 14.27 28.17 -8.29
CA ASP A 466 13.27 27.15 -7.91
C ASP A 466 12.27 26.77 -9.02
N PRO A 467 12.72 26.11 -10.10
CA PRO A 467 11.83 25.63 -11.16
C PRO A 467 10.75 24.67 -10.67
N LYS A 468 11.01 23.88 -9.60
CA LYS A 468 10.01 22.97 -9.05
C LYS A 468 8.77 23.73 -8.59
N ASN A 469 8.92 24.76 -7.76
CA ASN A 469 7.77 25.51 -7.26
C ASN A 469 7.06 26.27 -8.37
N VAL A 470 7.77 26.73 -9.40
CA VAL A 470 7.14 27.30 -10.60
C VAL A 470 6.28 26.27 -11.34
N CYS A 471 6.78 25.04 -11.52
CA CYS A 471 5.99 23.95 -12.07
C CYS A 471 4.77 23.62 -11.20
N VAL A 472 4.93 23.53 -9.88
CA VAL A 472 3.84 23.22 -8.95
C VAL A 472 2.76 24.29 -8.96
N GLN A 473 3.13 25.58 -9.01
CA GLN A 473 2.15 26.65 -9.08
C GLN A 473 1.35 26.60 -10.39
N ASN A 474 2.02 26.38 -11.52
CA ASN A 474 1.35 26.22 -12.82
C ASN A 474 0.45 24.98 -12.83
N LYS A 475 0.91 23.85 -12.28
CA LYS A 475 0.12 22.62 -12.09
C LYS A 475 -1.15 22.90 -11.30
N ARG A 476 -1.07 23.62 -10.17
CA ARG A 476 -2.24 24.02 -9.35
C ARG A 476 -3.19 24.92 -10.13
N ARG A 477 -2.68 25.89 -10.88
CA ARG A 477 -3.49 26.78 -11.73
C ARG A 477 -4.28 26.00 -12.78
N ILE A 478 -3.60 25.13 -13.53
CA ILE A 478 -4.22 24.30 -14.58
C ILE A 478 -5.30 23.37 -14.00
N LEU A 479 -5.02 22.76 -12.84
CA LEU A 479 -6.00 21.92 -12.13
C LEU A 479 -7.23 22.72 -11.66
N ALA A 480 -7.03 23.95 -11.17
CA ALA A 480 -8.12 24.83 -10.76
C ALA A 480 -8.99 25.26 -11.96
N GLU A 481 -8.38 25.46 -13.13
CA GLU A 481 -9.07 25.71 -14.40
C GLU A 481 -9.75 24.45 -14.97
N LYS A 482 -9.60 23.28 -14.32
CA LYS A 482 -10.10 21.96 -14.78
C LYS A 482 -9.65 21.59 -16.19
N ARG A 483 -8.54 22.15 -16.66
CA ARG A 483 -8.00 21.90 -18.00
C ARG A 483 -7.25 20.57 -18.02
N ARG A 484 -7.47 19.80 -19.07
CA ARG A 484 -6.74 18.55 -19.33
C ARG A 484 -5.97 18.70 -20.64
N TRP A 485 -4.76 18.15 -20.68
CA TRP A 485 -4.01 18.03 -21.92
C TRP A 485 -4.42 16.73 -22.59
N GLU A 486 -5.26 16.83 -23.61
CA GLU A 486 -5.62 15.69 -24.45
C GLU A 486 -4.46 15.34 -25.38
N ASN A 487 -4.08 14.05 -25.41
CA ASN A 487 -3.00 13.52 -26.25
C ASN A 487 -1.66 14.27 -26.09
N PRO A 488 -1.08 14.29 -24.88
CA PRO A 488 0.21 14.92 -24.65
C PRO A 488 1.32 14.25 -25.49
N PRO A 489 2.28 15.02 -26.05
CA PRO A 489 3.42 14.44 -26.74
C PRO A 489 4.18 13.49 -25.81
N PHE A 490 4.51 12.30 -26.31
CA PHE A 490 5.18 11.28 -25.53
C PHE A 490 6.28 10.62 -26.38
N LEU A 491 7.52 10.67 -25.89
CA LEU A 491 8.72 10.19 -26.60
C LEU A 491 9.50 9.20 -25.72
N PRO A 492 8.99 7.98 -25.52
CA PRO A 492 9.57 7.02 -24.59
C PRO A 492 10.99 6.58 -24.97
N GLU A 493 11.37 6.65 -26.25
CA GLU A 493 12.72 6.29 -26.74
C GLU A 493 13.81 7.19 -26.15
N ARG A 494 13.42 8.37 -25.63
CA ARG A 494 14.33 9.29 -24.94
C ARG A 494 14.95 8.64 -23.69
N ALA A 495 14.23 7.76 -23.01
CA ALA A 495 14.71 7.10 -21.80
C ALA A 495 15.97 6.29 -22.11
N GLU A 496 15.92 5.46 -23.14
CA GLU A 496 17.05 4.62 -23.56
C GLU A 496 18.28 5.44 -23.98
N ARG A 497 18.06 6.54 -24.70
CA ARG A 497 19.13 7.38 -25.25
C ARG A 497 19.82 8.24 -24.20
N LEU A 498 19.04 8.83 -23.27
CA LEU A 498 19.52 9.94 -22.44
C LEU A 498 19.60 9.62 -20.95
N LEU A 499 18.72 8.77 -20.43
CA LEU A 499 18.54 8.64 -18.98
C LEU A 499 19.83 8.18 -18.31
N LYS A 500 20.48 7.13 -18.84
CA LYS A 500 21.73 6.56 -18.29
C LYS A 500 22.83 7.60 -18.07
N ASN A 501 22.97 8.57 -18.97
CA ASN A 501 24.04 9.56 -18.95
C ASN A 501 23.67 10.87 -18.22
N ARG A 502 22.40 11.04 -17.84
CA ARG A 502 21.86 12.28 -17.25
C ARG A 502 21.30 12.09 -15.83
N ARG A 503 21.58 10.95 -15.21
CA ARG A 503 21.27 10.66 -13.80
C ARG A 503 22.00 11.65 -12.88
N ALA A 504 21.34 12.05 -11.78
CA ALA A 504 21.98 12.81 -10.72
C ALA A 504 22.59 11.85 -9.68
N PRO A 505 23.92 11.73 -9.57
CA PRO A 505 24.53 10.83 -8.58
C PRO A 505 24.23 11.30 -7.16
N THR A 506 23.74 10.40 -6.30
CA THR A 506 23.33 10.75 -4.93
C THR A 506 24.47 11.42 -4.14
N LYS A 507 25.71 10.94 -4.30
CA LYS A 507 26.90 11.52 -3.66
C LYS A 507 27.14 12.99 -4.04
N ARG A 508 26.94 13.35 -5.31
CA ARG A 508 27.08 14.74 -5.78
C ARG A 508 25.93 15.61 -5.26
N LEU A 509 24.72 15.07 -5.26
CA LEU A 509 23.54 15.73 -4.69
C LEU A 509 23.77 16.07 -3.20
N MET A 510 24.18 15.09 -2.38
CA MET A 510 24.46 15.29 -0.96
C MET A 510 25.54 16.36 -0.73
N LYS A 511 26.62 16.34 -1.53
CA LYS A 511 27.68 17.35 -1.45
C LYS A 511 27.16 18.74 -1.77
N LYS A 512 26.37 18.91 -2.85
CA LYS A 512 25.78 20.22 -3.22
C LYS A 512 24.84 20.75 -2.13
N LEU A 513 24.14 19.86 -1.42
CA LEU A 513 23.22 20.25 -0.35
C LEU A 513 23.86 20.42 1.03
N GLY A 514 25.18 20.22 1.17
CA GLY A 514 25.87 20.31 2.46
C GLY A 514 25.57 19.16 3.42
N LEU A 515 24.93 18.09 2.95
CA LEU A 515 24.49 16.98 3.82
C LEU A 515 25.62 16.01 4.18
N THR A 516 26.78 16.13 3.53
CA THR A 516 27.97 15.30 3.84
C THR A 516 28.57 15.62 5.20
N LEU A 517 28.14 16.71 5.85
CA LEU A 517 28.52 17.07 7.21
C LEU A 517 27.88 16.15 8.25
N PHE A 518 26.78 15.48 7.89
CA PHE A 518 26.05 14.58 8.79
C PHE A 518 26.41 13.12 8.49
N PRO A 519 26.47 12.25 9.53
CA PRO A 519 26.69 10.83 9.32
C PRO A 519 25.57 10.24 8.44
N ASN A 520 25.95 9.58 7.35
CA ASN A 520 24.99 8.92 6.45
C ASN A 520 24.75 7.47 6.86
N VAL A 521 24.32 7.29 8.11
CA VAL A 521 23.97 6.01 8.73
C VAL A 521 22.60 6.14 9.40
N GLY A 522 22.01 5.03 9.80
CA GLY A 522 20.69 5.03 10.42
C GLY A 522 20.22 3.61 10.70
N TYR A 523 21.00 2.87 11.51
CA TYR A 523 20.71 1.48 11.86
C TYR A 523 19.38 1.36 12.59
N LEU A 524 18.65 0.26 12.37
CA LEU A 524 17.47 -0.03 13.17
C LEU A 524 17.87 -0.35 14.60
N VAL A 525 17.28 0.37 15.54
CA VAL A 525 17.44 0.13 16.99
C VAL A 525 16.10 -0.17 17.62
N GLU A 526 16.09 -1.08 18.58
CA GLU A 526 14.89 -1.44 19.37
C GLU A 526 14.65 -0.44 20.50
N ARG A 527 14.66 0.86 20.19
CA ARG A 527 14.26 1.91 21.12
C ARG A 527 12.77 2.16 20.95
N THR A 528 11.99 1.96 22.01
CA THR A 528 10.55 2.18 21.98
C THR A 528 10.18 3.42 22.77
N VAL A 529 9.36 4.28 22.16
CA VAL A 529 8.70 5.38 22.89
C VAL A 529 7.45 4.84 23.57
N THR A 530 7.28 5.18 24.84
CA THR A 530 6.06 4.91 25.61
C THR A 530 5.29 6.23 25.78
N PRO A 531 4.56 6.68 24.75
CA PRO A 531 3.91 7.98 24.79
C PRO A 531 2.81 7.98 25.86
N LYS A 532 2.69 9.10 26.57
CA LYS A 532 1.55 9.35 27.47
C LYS A 532 0.27 9.57 26.67
N MET A 533 0.40 10.17 25.48
CA MET A 533 -0.71 10.53 24.61
C MET A 533 -0.31 10.38 23.15
N VAL A 534 -1.23 9.94 22.31
CA VAL A 534 -1.07 9.90 20.85
C VAL A 534 -2.24 10.61 20.17
N GLY A 535 -1.95 11.27 19.05
CA GLY A 535 -2.96 11.86 18.17
C GLY A 535 -3.09 11.08 16.87
N ILE A 536 -4.21 10.39 16.67
CA ILE A 536 -4.50 9.66 15.43
C ILE A 536 -5.19 10.61 14.44
N LYS A 537 -4.42 11.08 13.44
CA LYS A 537 -4.98 11.85 12.31
C LYS A 537 -6.00 10.99 11.55
N LEU A 538 -7.16 11.54 11.26
CA LEU A 538 -8.20 10.90 10.45
C LEU A 538 -7.91 11.00 8.94
N LYS A 539 -7.08 11.95 8.52
CA LYS A 539 -6.58 12.09 7.15
C LYS A 539 -5.15 11.54 7.06
N GLN A 540 -5.02 10.27 6.69
CA GLN A 540 -3.73 9.60 6.48
C GLN A 540 -3.57 8.97 5.09
N HIS A 541 -4.52 9.26 4.18
CA HIS A 541 -4.53 8.71 2.83
C HIS A 541 -5.07 9.68 1.79
N VAL A 542 -4.88 9.36 0.50
CA VAL A 542 -5.25 10.21 -0.66
C VAL A 542 -6.76 10.50 -0.70
N GLY A 543 -7.62 9.53 -0.36
CA GLY A 543 -9.08 9.73 -0.36
C GLY A 543 -9.63 10.55 0.83
N VAL A 544 -10.95 10.64 0.99
CA VAL A 544 -11.62 11.55 1.96
C VAL A 544 -11.17 11.26 3.40
N PRO A 545 -10.97 12.26 4.29
CA PRO A 545 -10.69 12.00 5.70
C PRO A 545 -11.66 10.99 6.32
N CYS A 546 -11.17 10.11 7.19
CA CYS A 546 -12.04 9.20 7.94
C CYS A 546 -12.96 9.98 8.89
N GLU A 547 -14.13 9.41 9.18
CA GLU A 547 -15.00 9.84 10.25
C GLU A 547 -14.67 9.05 11.53
N PRO A 548 -14.65 9.69 12.71
CA PRO A 548 -14.39 8.99 13.95
C PRO A 548 -15.52 8.02 14.27
N VAL A 549 -15.17 6.81 14.70
CA VAL A 549 -16.15 5.78 15.14
C VAL A 549 -16.17 5.60 16.66
N VAL A 550 -15.37 6.40 17.36
CA VAL A 550 -15.27 6.46 18.82
C VAL A 550 -15.71 7.83 19.32
N ARG A 551 -16.07 7.91 20.60
CA ARG A 551 -16.49 9.14 21.29
C ARG A 551 -15.51 9.47 22.42
N VAL A 552 -15.52 10.74 22.83
CA VAL A 552 -14.75 11.17 24.00
C VAL A 552 -15.25 10.42 25.24
N GLY A 553 -14.32 9.87 26.01
CA GLY A 553 -14.57 9.01 27.16
C GLY A 553 -14.49 7.51 26.86
N ASP A 554 -14.48 7.10 25.59
CA ASP A 554 -14.39 5.68 25.23
C ASP A 554 -13.01 5.11 25.57
N LYS A 555 -12.99 3.92 26.17
CA LYS A 555 -11.78 3.11 26.31
C LYS A 555 -11.50 2.41 24.98
N VAL A 556 -10.26 2.50 24.53
CA VAL A 556 -9.79 1.88 23.28
C VAL A 556 -8.59 0.99 23.55
N VAL A 557 -8.52 -0.12 22.81
CA VAL A 557 -7.40 -1.06 22.82
C VAL A 557 -6.55 -0.84 21.57
N ARG A 558 -5.23 -1.04 21.67
CA ARG A 558 -4.31 -0.99 20.54
C ARG A 558 -4.82 -1.88 19.41
N GLY A 559 -4.88 -1.32 18.20
CA GLY A 559 -5.42 -1.97 17.02
C GLY A 559 -6.93 -1.80 16.82
N GLN A 560 -7.67 -1.28 17.80
CA GLN A 560 -9.08 -0.95 17.63
C GLN A 560 -9.26 0.15 16.58
N VAL A 561 -10.25 0.00 15.71
CA VAL A 561 -10.63 1.03 14.75
C VAL A 561 -11.12 2.26 15.49
N VAL A 562 -10.53 3.42 15.18
CA VAL A 562 -10.94 4.72 15.74
C VAL A 562 -11.50 5.67 14.68
N GLY A 563 -11.27 5.37 13.40
CA GLY A 563 -11.90 6.09 12.30
C GLY A 563 -12.03 5.26 11.04
N MET A 564 -13.11 5.52 10.29
CA MET A 564 -13.48 4.80 9.08
C MET A 564 -13.70 5.75 7.92
N PRO A 565 -13.36 5.37 6.67
CA PRO A 565 -13.73 6.16 5.50
C PRO A 565 -15.26 6.38 5.46
N PRO A 566 -15.74 7.60 5.14
CA PRO A 566 -17.16 7.91 5.13
C PRO A 566 -17.91 7.07 4.11
N GLU A 567 -19.19 6.84 4.39
CA GLU A 567 -20.09 6.10 3.52
C GLU A 567 -21.13 7.04 2.93
N THR A 568 -21.29 7.01 1.60
CA THR A 568 -22.31 7.80 0.88
C THR A 568 -23.03 6.87 -0.08
N ASP A 569 -24.36 6.86 -0.02
CA ASP A 569 -25.22 5.99 -0.86
C ASP A 569 -24.84 4.50 -0.82
N GLY A 570 -24.46 3.98 0.36
CA GLY A 570 -24.08 2.58 0.57
C GLY A 570 -22.72 2.19 -0.02
N LYS A 571 -21.91 3.17 -0.46
CA LYS A 571 -20.54 2.96 -0.95
C LYS A 571 -19.55 3.71 -0.07
N ARG A 572 -18.56 2.98 0.46
CA ARG A 572 -17.45 3.60 1.19
C ARG A 572 -16.57 4.41 0.24
N ALA A 573 -16.21 5.61 0.68
CA ALA A 573 -15.22 6.43 0.01
C ALA A 573 -13.85 5.73 -0.03
N LEU A 574 -13.04 6.09 -1.02
CA LEU A 574 -11.66 5.61 -1.12
C LEU A 574 -10.89 5.94 0.18
N GLY A 575 -10.34 4.94 0.86
CA GLY A 575 -9.63 5.16 2.11
C GLY A 575 -9.31 3.88 2.86
N ALA A 576 -8.58 3.97 3.96
CA ALA A 576 -8.28 2.82 4.80
C ALA A 576 -8.59 3.18 6.26
N PRO A 577 -9.13 2.24 7.06
CA PRO A 577 -9.37 2.47 8.48
C PRO A 577 -8.13 2.96 9.22
N VAL A 578 -8.35 3.82 10.21
CA VAL A 578 -7.33 4.26 11.16
C VAL A 578 -7.59 3.63 12.52
N HIS A 579 -6.53 3.25 13.20
CA HIS A 579 -6.58 2.41 14.40
C HIS A 579 -5.87 3.10 15.56
N ALA A 580 -6.29 2.79 16.78
CA ALA A 580 -5.60 3.17 18.01
C ALA A 580 -4.21 2.55 18.02
N SER A 581 -3.17 3.35 18.25
CA SER A 581 -1.79 2.86 18.32
C SER A 581 -1.36 2.43 19.71
N ILE A 582 -2.14 2.78 20.74
CA ILE A 582 -1.93 2.43 22.14
C ILE A 582 -3.27 2.08 22.81
N ASP A 583 -3.21 1.37 23.92
CA ASP A 583 -4.32 1.24 24.86
C ASP A 583 -4.52 2.56 25.63
N GLY A 584 -5.77 2.97 25.82
CA GLY A 584 -6.05 4.22 26.51
C GLY A 584 -7.52 4.66 26.49
N VAL A 585 -7.73 5.93 26.79
CA VAL A 585 -9.04 6.60 26.73
C VAL A 585 -9.00 7.72 25.71
N VAL A 586 -10.06 7.83 24.91
CA VAL A 586 -10.25 8.95 23.98
C VAL A 586 -10.57 10.20 24.79
N THR A 587 -9.63 11.15 24.84
CA THR A 587 -9.79 12.38 25.64
C THR A 587 -10.36 13.53 24.84
N ARG A 588 -10.09 13.58 23.53
CA ARG A 588 -10.53 14.66 22.65
C ARG A 588 -10.60 14.20 21.19
N ILE A 589 -11.57 14.71 20.46
CA ILE A 589 -11.66 14.59 19.00
C ILE A 589 -11.80 16.00 18.44
N GLN A 590 -10.74 16.53 17.82
CA GLN A 590 -10.75 17.89 17.28
C GLN A 590 -9.78 18.02 16.10
N ASP A 591 -10.10 18.91 15.15
CA ASP A 591 -9.25 19.27 14.01
C ASP A 591 -8.86 18.05 13.15
N GLY A 592 -9.75 17.06 13.08
CA GLY A 592 -9.51 15.81 12.36
C GLY A 592 -8.53 14.86 13.04
N VAL A 593 -8.33 14.98 14.35
CA VAL A 593 -7.43 14.14 15.16
C VAL A 593 -8.20 13.53 16.35
N VAL A 594 -8.01 12.23 16.56
CA VAL A 594 -8.48 11.50 17.75
C VAL A 594 -7.34 11.38 18.74
N TRP A 595 -7.47 12.01 19.91
CA TRP A 595 -6.46 11.98 20.97
C TRP A 595 -6.75 10.86 21.96
N ILE A 596 -5.75 10.00 22.17
CA ILE A 596 -5.83 8.83 23.05
C ILE A 596 -4.77 9.00 24.13
N GLU A 597 -5.18 8.98 25.39
CA GLU A 597 -4.30 9.06 26.55
C GLU A 597 -4.16 7.68 27.20
N ARG A 598 -2.92 7.27 27.47
CA ARG A 598 -2.62 6.02 28.17
C ARG A 598 -3.07 6.13 29.62
N GLN A 599 -3.85 5.17 30.10
CA GLN A 599 -4.14 5.08 31.53
C GLN A 599 -2.89 4.52 32.24
N ALA A 600 -2.44 5.18 33.30
CA ALA A 600 -1.41 4.63 34.17
C ALA A 600 -1.98 3.38 34.86
N SER A 601 -1.27 2.25 34.71
CA SER A 601 -1.55 1.00 35.42
C SER A 601 -1.35 1.16 36.92
#